data_AF-A0A4Q5RM06-F1
#
_entry.id   AF-A0A4Q5RM06-F1
#
_cell.length_a   1.000
_cell.length_b   1.000
_cell.length_c   1.000
_cell.angle_alpha   90.00
_cell.angle_beta   90.00
_cell.angle_gamma   90.00
#
_symmetry.space_group_name_H-M   'P 1'
#
loop_
_entity.id
_entity.type
_entity.pdbx_description
1 polymer ?
#
loop_
_entity_poly.entity_id
_entity_poly.type
_entity_poly.pdbx_seq_one_letter_code
_entity_poly.pdbx_strand_id
1 'polypeptide(L)'
;MPGLRIREDGWTVARTRTFLALLAQTGCVTDAARIAGVSRTSVNRSRKLFATFDRACAEALANALRGLEAVAYQRAVEGREIVILRDGKEVERRIVPSDSLLGLLLKRGDLKGGRDVQLTAEEAAAYELPAAVAHRFLSVDEFYRGITFDGREGGKVQRPTPEETDAAVTARVAILRKQRGFDHMLCEDCGASIWGD
;
A
#
# COMPACT_ATOMS: atom_id res chain seq x y z
N MET A 1 1.24 -31.93 21.73
CA MET A 1 2.45 -32.03 20.89
C MET A 1 2.57 -33.46 20.38
N PRO A 2 3.03 -33.70 19.14
CA PRO A 2 3.22 -35.07 18.65
C PRO A 2 4.22 -35.79 19.54
N GLY A 3 3.88 -37.00 19.98
CA GLY A 3 4.68 -37.75 20.97
C GLY A 3 6.06 -38.16 20.44
N LEU A 4 7.06 -38.18 21.33
CA LEU A 4 8.44 -38.62 21.10
C LEU A 4 8.53 -40.13 20.82
N ARG A 5 7.98 -40.59 19.69
CA ARG A 5 8.23 -41.96 19.25
C ARG A 5 9.64 -42.03 18.66
N ILE A 6 10.49 -42.85 19.25
CA ILE A 6 11.82 -43.18 18.72
C ILE A 6 11.62 -44.09 17.50
N ARG A 7 11.31 -43.48 16.36
CA ARG A 7 11.33 -44.07 15.02
C ARG A 7 12.20 -43.17 14.15
N GLU A 8 12.85 -43.74 13.14
CA GLU A 8 13.70 -42.98 12.20
C GLU A 8 12.95 -41.83 11.50
N ASP A 9 11.64 -41.98 11.28
CA ASP A 9 10.72 -41.01 10.67
C ASP A 9 9.77 -40.35 11.70
N GLY A 10 9.99 -40.64 12.99
CA GLY A 10 9.14 -40.21 14.09
C GLY A 10 9.24 -38.72 14.40
N TRP A 11 8.22 -38.20 15.09
CA TRP A 11 8.25 -36.87 15.65
C TRP A 11 9.15 -36.83 16.88
N THR A 12 10.20 -36.03 16.82
CA THR A 12 11.03 -35.66 17.97
C THR A 12 10.79 -34.19 18.32
N VAL A 13 11.19 -33.78 19.53
CA VAL A 13 11.13 -32.36 19.92
C VAL A 13 11.97 -31.50 18.98
N ALA A 14 13.14 -31.98 18.56
CA ALA A 14 14.00 -31.27 17.61
C ALA A 14 13.29 -31.06 16.26
N ARG A 15 12.73 -32.12 15.66
CA ARG A 15 12.00 -32.04 14.38
C ARG A 15 10.77 -31.14 14.49
N THR A 16 10.06 -31.19 15.61
CA THR A 16 8.90 -30.33 15.88
C THR A 16 9.29 -28.86 15.91
N ARG A 17 10.39 -28.52 16.59
CA ARG A 17 10.93 -27.15 16.62
C ARG A 17 11.38 -26.68 15.24
N THR A 18 12.16 -27.49 14.52
CA THR A 18 12.61 -27.18 13.16
C THR A 18 11.42 -26.98 12.22
N PHE A 19 10.43 -27.86 12.27
CA PHE A 19 9.22 -27.77 11.46
C PHE A 19 8.45 -26.47 11.73
N LEU A 20 8.14 -26.17 12.99
CA LEU A 20 7.36 -24.97 13.35
C LEU A 20 8.12 -23.68 13.03
N ALA A 21 9.43 -23.64 13.25
CA ALA A 21 10.26 -22.48 12.90
C ALA A 21 10.25 -22.21 11.39
N LEU A 22 10.47 -23.24 10.57
CA LEU A 22 10.45 -23.11 9.12
C LEU A 22 9.06 -22.80 8.57
N LEU A 23 8.03 -23.38 9.17
CA LEU A 23 6.65 -23.07 8.81
C LEU A 23 6.33 -21.60 9.09
N ALA A 24 6.80 -21.07 10.22
CA ALA A 24 6.62 -19.66 10.58
C ALA A 24 7.40 -18.70 9.68
N GLN A 25 8.53 -19.14 9.12
CA GLN A 25 9.34 -18.33 8.22
C GLN A 25 8.85 -18.36 6.77
N THR A 26 8.42 -19.53 6.29
CA THR A 26 8.16 -19.76 4.85
C THR A 26 6.68 -19.87 4.51
N GLY A 27 5.83 -20.25 5.47
CA GLY A 27 4.43 -20.60 5.22
C GLY A 27 4.23 -21.88 4.41
N CYS A 28 5.30 -22.57 3.99
CA CYS A 28 5.23 -23.75 3.14
C CYS A 28 5.34 -25.04 3.96
N VAL A 29 4.22 -25.75 4.14
CA VAL A 29 4.17 -27.01 4.88
C VAL A 29 5.06 -28.09 4.24
N THR A 30 5.14 -28.13 2.91
CA THR A 30 5.92 -29.14 2.19
C THR A 30 7.42 -28.95 2.44
N ASP A 31 7.91 -27.71 2.39
CA ASP A 31 9.33 -27.41 2.59
C ASP A 31 9.73 -27.57 4.05
N ALA A 32 8.89 -27.08 4.97
CA ALA A 32 9.09 -27.27 6.40
C ALA A 32 9.15 -28.77 6.78
N ALA A 33 8.29 -29.60 6.19
CA ALA A 33 8.28 -31.04 6.41
C ALA A 33 9.55 -31.72 5.87
N ARG A 34 9.96 -31.37 4.64
CA ARG A 34 11.18 -31.90 4.01
C ARG A 34 12.42 -31.63 4.86
N ILE A 35 12.58 -30.39 5.32
CA ILE A 35 13.76 -29.97 6.11
C ILE A 35 13.71 -30.56 7.53
N ALA A 36 12.54 -30.65 8.14
CA ALA A 36 12.38 -31.30 9.45
C ALA A 36 12.52 -32.84 9.39
N GLY A 37 12.69 -33.42 8.21
CA GLY A 37 12.85 -34.87 8.04
C GLY A 37 11.57 -35.65 8.37
N VAL A 38 10.40 -35.06 8.09
CA VAL A 38 9.08 -35.71 8.28
C VAL A 38 8.28 -35.65 6.98
N SER A 39 7.39 -36.62 6.77
CA SER A 39 6.50 -36.59 5.60
C SER A 39 5.33 -35.63 5.80
N ARG A 40 4.85 -35.02 4.72
CA ARG A 40 3.64 -34.16 4.74
C ARG A 40 2.41 -34.91 5.27
N THR A 41 2.28 -36.21 4.94
CA THR A 41 1.21 -37.07 5.46
C THR A 41 1.29 -37.22 6.98
N SER A 42 2.51 -37.36 7.54
CA SER A 42 2.73 -37.39 9.00
C SER A 42 2.37 -36.07 9.67
N VAL A 43 2.66 -34.93 9.04
CA VAL A 43 2.23 -33.60 9.51
C VAL A 43 0.71 -33.52 9.59
N ASN A 44 0.01 -33.83 8.50
CA ASN A 44 -1.45 -33.75 8.45
C ASN A 44 -2.11 -34.69 9.47
N ARG A 45 -1.58 -35.91 9.62
CA ARG A 45 -2.03 -36.85 10.66
C ARG A 45 -1.81 -36.26 12.07
N SER A 46 -0.65 -35.66 12.31
CA SER A 46 -0.31 -35.10 13.63
C SER A 46 -1.17 -33.88 13.97
N ARG A 47 -1.50 -33.04 12.99
CA ARG A 47 -2.45 -31.94 13.15
C ARG A 47 -3.84 -32.44 13.59
N LYS A 48 -4.34 -33.52 12.97
CA LYS A 48 -5.62 -34.14 13.35
C LYS A 48 -5.60 -34.77 14.73
N LEU A 49 -4.49 -35.39 15.14
CA LEU A 49 -4.38 -36.12 16.40
C LEU A 49 -4.06 -35.23 17.60
N PHE A 50 -3.37 -34.11 17.39
CA PHE A 50 -2.85 -33.27 18.47
C PHE A 50 -3.28 -31.81 18.28
N ALA A 51 -4.37 -31.42 18.94
CA ALA A 51 -4.91 -30.06 18.85
C ALA A 51 -3.88 -28.95 19.19
N THR A 52 -3.00 -29.20 20.18
CA THR A 52 -1.92 -28.26 20.52
C THR A 52 -0.90 -28.06 19.41
N PHE A 53 -0.61 -29.11 18.63
CA PHE A 53 0.27 -29.02 17.48
C PHE A 53 -0.42 -28.31 16.31
N ASP A 54 -1.69 -28.58 16.08
CA ASP A 54 -2.47 -27.88 15.06
C ASP A 54 -2.56 -26.38 15.32
N ARG A 55 -2.82 -25.98 16.57
CA ARG A 55 -2.79 -24.56 16.98
C ARG A 55 -1.43 -23.93 16.72
N ALA A 56 -0.34 -24.60 17.11
CA ALA A 56 1.02 -24.10 16.82
C ALA A 56 1.30 -23.97 15.32
N CYS A 57 0.78 -24.88 14.49
CA CYS A 57 0.87 -24.78 13.03
C CYS A 57 0.08 -23.58 12.50
N ALA A 58 -1.13 -23.34 13.02
CA ALA A 58 -1.96 -22.21 12.64
C ALA A 58 -1.30 -20.87 13.01
N GLU A 59 -0.73 -20.77 14.22
CA GLU A 59 0.05 -19.60 14.66
C GLU A 59 1.28 -19.36 13.79
N ALA A 60 2.02 -20.41 13.45
CA ALA A 60 3.17 -20.33 12.54
C ALA A 60 2.75 -19.83 11.14
N LEU A 61 1.68 -20.39 10.56
CA LEU A 61 1.14 -19.95 9.29
C LEU A 61 0.69 -18.48 9.32
N ALA A 62 0.02 -18.06 10.40
CA ALA A 62 -0.37 -16.67 10.58
C ALA A 62 0.85 -15.73 10.65
N ASN A 63 1.95 -16.18 11.26
CA ASN A 63 3.19 -15.41 11.28
C ASN A 63 3.82 -15.27 9.89
N ALA A 64 3.89 -16.37 9.14
CA ALA A 64 4.41 -16.34 7.78
C ALA A 64 3.58 -15.44 6.86
N LEU A 65 2.25 -15.47 7.01
CA LEU A 65 1.34 -14.60 6.27
C LEU A 65 1.61 -13.11 6.51
N ARG A 66 1.84 -12.69 7.76
CA ARG A 66 2.19 -11.28 8.06
C ARG A 66 3.47 -10.83 7.34
N GLY A 67 4.48 -11.69 7.28
CA GLY A 67 5.72 -11.40 6.55
C GLY A 67 5.49 -11.28 5.04
N LEU A 68 4.71 -12.20 4.47
CA LEU A 68 4.35 -12.15 3.05
C LEU A 68 3.49 -10.93 2.71
N GLU A 69 2.57 -10.54 3.58
CA GLU A 69 1.75 -9.34 3.46
C GLU A 69 2.61 -8.07 3.45
N ALA A 70 3.58 -7.95 4.35
CA ALA A 70 4.49 -6.81 4.37
C ALA A 70 5.31 -6.71 3.07
N VAL A 71 5.84 -7.83 2.57
CA VAL A 71 6.56 -7.88 1.29
C VAL A 71 5.64 -7.57 0.11
N ALA A 72 4.41 -8.07 0.13
CA ALA A 72 3.42 -7.79 -0.90
C ALA A 72 3.05 -6.30 -0.91
N TYR A 73 2.86 -5.68 0.26
CA TYR A 73 2.60 -4.24 0.40
C TYR A 73 3.76 -3.43 -0.17
N GLN A 74 5.00 -3.74 0.22
CA GLN A 74 6.18 -3.07 -0.29
C GLN A 74 6.23 -3.14 -1.82
N ARG A 75 6.03 -4.32 -2.41
CA ARG A 75 6.03 -4.50 -3.87
C ARG A 75 4.84 -3.86 -4.58
N ALA A 76 3.71 -3.76 -3.90
CA ALA A 76 2.49 -3.16 -4.45
C ALA A 76 2.59 -1.63 -4.46
N VAL A 77 3.11 -1.02 -3.40
CA VAL A 77 3.11 0.43 -3.17
C VAL A 77 4.44 1.08 -3.56
N GLU A 78 5.55 0.60 -2.99
CA GLU A 78 6.88 1.13 -3.31
C GLU A 78 7.34 0.65 -4.68
N GLY A 79 6.96 -0.58 -5.05
CA GLY A 79 7.34 -1.20 -6.31
C GLY A 79 8.68 -1.94 -6.24
N ARG A 80 9.03 -2.60 -7.35
CA ARG A 80 10.32 -3.27 -7.48
C ARG A 80 11.16 -2.60 -8.55
N GLU A 81 12.47 -2.55 -8.34
CA GLU A 81 13.40 -2.15 -9.37
C GLU A 81 13.39 -3.18 -10.51
N ILE A 82 13.21 -2.68 -11.74
CA ILE A 82 13.37 -3.46 -12.96
C ILE A 82 14.44 -2.81 -13.81
N VAL A 83 15.38 -3.64 -14.24
CA VAL A 83 16.42 -3.27 -15.21
C VAL A 83 15.97 -3.72 -16.59
N ILE A 84 15.90 -2.79 -17.52
CA ILE A 84 15.56 -3.04 -18.92
C ILE A 84 16.87 -3.17 -19.69
N LEU A 85 17.14 -4.39 -20.16
CA LEU A 85 18.28 -4.70 -21.02
C LEU A 85 17.85 -4.64 -22.48
N ARG A 86 18.62 -3.96 -23.33
CA ARG A 86 18.55 -4.10 -24.80
C ARG A 86 19.95 -4.41 -25.31
N ASP A 87 20.05 -5.40 -26.20
CA ASP A 87 21.33 -5.87 -26.77
C ASP A 87 22.40 -6.19 -25.70
N GLY A 88 21.96 -6.76 -24.57
CA GLY A 88 22.84 -7.14 -23.46
C GLY A 88 23.39 -5.96 -22.63
N LYS A 89 22.96 -4.72 -22.91
CA LYS A 89 23.33 -3.52 -22.14
C LYS A 89 22.14 -3.01 -21.34
N GLU A 90 22.40 -2.56 -20.12
CA GLU A 90 21.42 -1.85 -19.29
C GLU A 90 21.10 -0.51 -19.93
N VAL A 91 19.84 -0.35 -20.34
CA VAL A 91 19.33 0.86 -21.00
C VAL A 91 18.58 1.73 -20.00
N GLU A 92 17.85 1.12 -19.08
CA GLU A 92 16.97 1.83 -18.16
C GLU A 92 16.77 1.04 -16.87
N ARG A 93 16.61 1.78 -15.78
CA ARG A 93 16.25 1.25 -14.47
C ARG A 93 15.08 2.05 -13.94
N ARG A 94 13.97 1.36 -13.64
CA ARG A 94 12.77 2.00 -13.11
C ARG A 94 12.17 1.18 -11.98
N ILE A 95 11.57 1.88 -11.03
CA ILE A 95 10.79 1.27 -9.96
C ILE A 95 9.34 1.16 -10.45
N VAL A 96 8.78 -0.04 -10.40
CA VAL A 96 7.41 -0.29 -10.87
C VAL A 96 6.58 -0.90 -9.75
N PRO A 97 5.59 -0.15 -9.23
CA PRO A 97 4.52 -0.67 -8.38
C PRO A 97 3.73 -1.79 -9.06
N SER A 98 3.12 -2.67 -8.26
CA SER A 98 2.39 -3.83 -8.77
C SER A 98 0.89 -3.73 -8.50
N ASP A 99 0.13 -3.36 -9.53
CA ASP A 99 -1.33 -3.23 -9.47
C ASP A 99 -2.04 -4.55 -9.17
N SER A 100 -1.47 -5.67 -9.62
CA SER A 100 -2.00 -7.01 -9.33
C SER A 100 -1.87 -7.37 -7.85
N LEU A 101 -0.73 -7.07 -7.22
CA LEU A 101 -0.56 -7.25 -5.77
C LEU A 101 -1.44 -6.26 -4.99
N LEU A 102 -1.53 -5.01 -5.44
CA LEU A 102 -2.40 -4.00 -4.84
C LEU A 102 -3.87 -4.47 -4.84
N GLY A 103 -4.36 -4.96 -5.98
CA GLY A 103 -5.71 -5.49 -6.11
C GLY A 103 -5.97 -6.71 -5.23
N LEU A 104 -4.99 -7.59 -5.04
CA LEU A 104 -5.11 -8.75 -4.13
C LEU A 104 -5.19 -8.32 -2.66
N LEU A 105 -4.36 -7.35 -2.24
CA LEU A 105 -4.40 -6.79 -0.89
C LEU A 105 -5.75 -6.10 -0.60
N LEU A 106 -6.29 -5.37 -1.57
CA LEU A 106 -7.62 -4.76 -1.46
C LEU A 106 -8.73 -5.81 -1.34
N LYS A 107 -8.72 -6.85 -2.20
CA LYS A 107 -9.74 -7.91 -2.20
C LYS A 107 -9.75 -8.73 -0.91
N ARG A 108 -8.57 -9.02 -0.36
CA ARG A 108 -8.44 -9.78 0.89
C ARG A 108 -8.88 -8.97 2.11
N GLY A 109 -8.94 -7.64 1.99
CA GLY A 109 -9.22 -6.75 3.10
C GLY A 109 -7.97 -6.44 3.93
N ASP A 110 -6.77 -6.74 3.45
CA ASP A 110 -5.52 -6.48 4.20
C ASP A 110 -5.26 -4.96 4.30
N LEU A 111 -5.74 -4.17 3.32
CA LEU A 111 -5.82 -2.70 3.43
C LEU A 111 -7.02 -2.19 4.24
N LYS A 112 -7.96 -3.07 4.60
CA LYS A 112 -8.98 -2.82 5.64
C LYS A 112 -8.45 -3.14 7.06
N GLY A 113 -7.14 -3.34 7.21
CA GLY A 113 -6.47 -3.61 8.49
C GLY A 113 -6.50 -2.45 9.49
N GLY A 114 -6.93 -1.24 9.07
CA GLY A 114 -7.62 -0.36 10.01
C GLY A 114 -8.98 -1.00 10.25
N ARG A 115 -9.08 -1.85 11.30
CA ARG A 115 -10.25 -2.66 11.68
C ARG A 115 -11.54 -2.17 11.01
N ASP A 116 -12.34 -3.10 10.49
CA ASP A 116 -13.80 -2.94 10.37
C ASP A 116 -14.44 -2.72 11.77
N VAL A 117 -13.97 -1.74 12.55
CA VAL A 117 -14.83 -0.89 13.36
C VAL A 117 -15.41 0.11 12.37
N GLN A 118 -16.24 -0.38 11.45
CA GLN A 118 -17.29 0.47 10.94
C GLN A 118 -18.11 0.79 12.18
N LEU A 119 -17.92 1.99 12.72
CA LEU A 119 -18.84 2.52 13.71
C LEU A 119 -20.23 2.35 13.10
N THR A 120 -21.16 1.79 13.87
CA THR A 120 -22.57 1.85 13.47
C THR A 120 -22.95 3.29 13.15
N ALA A 121 -23.97 3.53 12.32
CA ALA A 121 -24.37 4.89 11.97
C ALA A 121 -24.58 5.79 13.22
N GLU A 122 -25.04 5.18 14.31
CA GLU A 122 -25.19 5.81 15.62
C GLU A 122 -23.85 6.11 16.31
N GLU A 123 -22.92 5.15 16.35
CA GLU A 123 -21.57 5.35 16.91
C GLU A 123 -20.74 6.36 16.10
N ALA A 124 -20.93 6.41 14.77
CA ALA A 124 -20.27 7.35 13.88
C ALA A 124 -20.80 8.77 14.09
N ALA A 125 -22.12 8.91 14.30
CA ALA A 125 -22.74 10.19 14.61
C ALA A 125 -22.35 10.70 16.01
N ALA A 126 -22.13 9.80 16.97
CA ALA A 126 -21.71 10.14 18.33
C ALA A 126 -20.20 10.39 18.48
N TYR A 127 -19.39 10.05 17.48
CA TYR A 127 -17.94 10.22 17.55
C TYR A 127 -17.54 11.68 17.35
N GLU A 128 -17.21 12.36 18.44
CA GLU A 128 -16.60 13.68 18.40
C GLU A 128 -15.07 13.58 18.30
N LEU A 129 -14.50 14.16 17.23
CA LEU A 129 -13.05 14.27 17.07
C LEU A 129 -12.46 15.17 18.16
N PRO A 130 -11.40 14.75 18.88
CA PRO A 130 -10.74 15.60 19.86
C PRO A 130 -10.23 16.89 19.23
N ALA A 131 -10.44 18.04 19.90
CA ALA A 131 -10.05 19.36 19.41
C ALA A 131 -8.56 19.44 18.99
N ALA A 132 -7.69 18.69 19.68
CA ALA A 132 -6.27 18.61 19.38
C ALA A 132 -5.95 18.06 17.98
N VAL A 133 -6.81 17.22 17.40
CA VAL A 133 -6.60 16.60 16.07
C VAL A 133 -7.59 17.05 15.01
N ALA A 134 -8.61 17.84 15.38
CA ALA A 134 -9.65 18.32 14.47
C ALA A 134 -9.10 19.09 13.25
N HIS A 135 -7.96 19.80 13.41
CA HIS A 135 -7.30 20.50 12.31
C HIS A 135 -6.72 19.56 11.25
N ARG A 136 -6.45 18.29 11.58
CA ARG A 136 -5.86 17.27 10.69
C ARG A 136 -6.90 16.49 9.89
N PHE A 137 -8.18 16.68 10.19
CA PHE A 137 -9.28 15.97 9.57
C PHE A 137 -10.21 16.95 8.87
N LEU A 138 -10.64 16.64 7.65
CA LEU A 138 -11.62 17.43 6.91
C LEU A 138 -12.99 16.77 7.04
N SER A 139 -13.93 17.45 7.68
CA SER A 139 -15.29 16.93 7.82
C SER A 139 -16.04 16.96 6.48
N VAL A 140 -17.11 16.17 6.38
CA VAL A 140 -17.95 16.12 5.17
C VAL A 140 -18.60 17.48 4.90
N ASP A 141 -19.11 18.15 5.93
CA ASP A 141 -19.68 19.50 5.83
C ASP A 141 -18.63 20.53 5.40
N GLU A 142 -17.43 20.49 5.99
CA GLU A 142 -16.32 21.36 5.60
C GLU A 142 -15.94 21.14 4.12
N PHE A 143 -15.85 19.89 3.67
CA PHE A 143 -15.56 19.56 2.27
C PHE A 143 -16.62 20.12 1.32
N TYR A 144 -17.91 19.96 1.63
CA TYR A 144 -19.00 20.47 0.79
C TYR A 144 -19.12 22.00 0.83
N ARG A 145 -18.65 22.65 1.90
CA ARG A 145 -18.45 24.11 1.96
C ARG A 145 -17.22 24.58 1.19
N GLY A 146 -16.47 23.67 0.57
CA GLY A 146 -15.32 23.99 -0.26
C GLY A 146 -14.01 24.12 0.51
N ILE A 147 -13.93 23.66 1.76
CA ILE A 147 -12.69 23.66 2.52
C ILE A 147 -11.80 22.52 2.02
N THR A 148 -10.50 22.79 1.91
CA THR A 148 -9.45 21.85 1.47
C THR A 148 -8.21 22.00 2.35
N PHE A 149 -7.23 21.11 2.20
CA PHE A 149 -5.93 21.28 2.85
C PHE A 149 -4.97 22.06 1.96
N ASP A 150 -4.24 23.01 2.55
CA ASP A 150 -3.09 23.62 1.91
C ASP A 150 -1.96 22.58 1.77
N GLY A 151 -1.50 22.37 0.54
CA GLY A 151 -0.41 21.44 0.23
C GLY A 151 0.96 21.85 0.80
N ARG A 152 1.11 23.07 1.33
CA ARG A 152 2.36 23.54 1.96
C ARG A 152 2.36 23.38 3.48
N GLU A 153 1.37 23.94 4.16
CA GLU A 153 1.35 24.02 5.63
C GLU A 153 0.39 23.02 6.29
N GLY A 154 -0.44 22.31 5.50
CA GLY A 154 -1.40 21.33 6.01
C GLY A 154 -2.59 21.93 6.75
N GLY A 155 -2.73 23.27 6.74
CA GLY A 155 -3.88 23.98 7.29
C GLY A 155 -5.12 23.87 6.42
N LYS A 156 -6.30 24.08 7.01
CA LYS A 156 -7.57 24.13 6.27
C LYS A 156 -7.70 25.49 5.58
N VAL A 157 -7.91 25.48 4.27
CA VAL A 157 -8.08 26.68 3.44
C VAL A 157 -9.33 26.54 2.57
N GLN A 158 -9.96 27.68 2.27
CA GLN A 158 -11.07 27.71 1.34
C GLN A 158 -10.55 27.45 -0.08
N ARG A 159 -11.18 26.53 -0.80
CA ARG A 159 -10.91 26.31 -2.22
C ARG A 159 -11.25 27.60 -2.97
N PRO A 160 -10.36 28.11 -3.82
CA PRO A 160 -10.66 29.23 -4.69
C PRO A 160 -11.90 28.93 -5.53
N THR A 161 -12.78 29.92 -5.70
CA THR A 161 -13.91 29.77 -6.61
C THR A 161 -13.40 29.65 -8.06
N PRO A 162 -14.22 29.12 -9.00
CA PRO A 162 -13.86 29.14 -10.41
C PRO A 162 -13.49 30.53 -10.91
N GLU A 163 -14.22 31.57 -10.50
CA GLU A 163 -13.95 32.97 -10.87
C GLU A 163 -12.58 33.46 -10.34
N GLU A 164 -12.24 33.15 -9.09
CA GLU A 164 -10.94 33.48 -8.51
C GLU A 164 -9.80 32.72 -9.20
N THR A 165 -10.06 31.47 -9.59
CA THR A 165 -9.10 30.65 -10.33
C THR A 165 -8.86 31.22 -11.73
N ASP A 166 -9.93 31.58 -12.45
CA ASP A 166 -9.87 32.17 -13.78
C ASP A 166 -9.16 33.53 -13.76
N ALA A 167 -9.44 34.36 -12.75
CA ALA A 167 -8.76 35.63 -12.55
C ALA A 167 -7.25 35.42 -12.30
N ALA A 168 -6.88 34.45 -11.46
CA ALA A 168 -5.48 34.12 -11.18
C ALA A 168 -4.74 33.58 -12.41
N VAL A 169 -5.40 32.71 -13.21
CA VAL A 169 -4.85 32.19 -14.47
C VAL A 169 -4.65 33.33 -15.46
N THR A 170 -5.67 34.19 -15.64
CA THR A 170 -5.60 35.34 -16.56
C THR A 170 -4.47 36.29 -16.18
N ALA A 171 -4.35 36.64 -14.89
CA ALA A 171 -3.25 37.45 -14.39
C ALA A 171 -1.88 36.80 -14.64
N ARG A 172 -1.77 35.48 -14.44
CA ARG A 172 -0.53 34.74 -14.68
C ARG A 172 -0.17 34.70 -16.16
N VAL A 173 -1.14 34.51 -17.05
CA VAL A 173 -0.95 34.54 -18.51
C VAL A 173 -0.46 35.92 -18.95
N ALA A 174 -1.04 37.01 -18.43
CA ALA A 174 -0.59 38.37 -18.73
C ALA A 174 0.89 38.61 -18.32
N ILE A 175 1.30 38.12 -17.15
CA ILE A 175 2.70 38.21 -16.71
C ILE A 175 3.63 37.41 -17.66
N LEU A 176 3.22 36.20 -18.05
CA LEU A 176 4.01 35.35 -18.94
C LEU A 176 4.14 35.93 -20.34
N ARG A 177 3.09 36.58 -20.86
CA ARG A 177 3.14 37.30 -22.15
C ARG A 177 4.18 38.41 -22.14
N LYS A 178 4.20 39.24 -21.10
CA LYS A 178 5.23 40.29 -20.90
C LYS A 178 6.65 39.71 -20.79
N GLN A 179 6.84 38.66 -19.98
CA GLN A 179 8.16 38.05 -19.78
C GLN A 179 8.74 37.41 -21.04
N ARG A 180 7.87 36.88 -21.91
CA ARG A 180 8.28 36.23 -23.17
C ARG A 180 8.29 37.16 -24.38
N GLY A 181 7.99 38.45 -24.20
CA GLY A 181 7.94 39.44 -25.29
C GLY A 181 6.80 39.20 -26.28
N PHE A 182 5.78 38.42 -25.91
CA PHE A 182 4.66 38.12 -26.80
C PHE A 182 3.76 39.33 -27.07
N ASP A 183 3.78 40.33 -26.17
CA ASP A 183 3.06 41.60 -26.34
C ASP A 183 3.65 42.47 -27.46
N HIS A 184 4.84 42.15 -27.98
CA HIS A 184 5.56 42.95 -28.99
C HIS A 184 5.86 42.12 -30.24
N MET A 185 5.25 40.94 -30.34
CA MET A 185 5.48 40.05 -31.47
C MET A 185 4.72 40.62 -32.67
N LEU A 186 5.43 41.36 -33.50
CA LEU A 186 4.92 41.96 -34.72
C LEU A 186 5.15 41.01 -35.89
N CYS A 187 4.20 40.97 -36.82
CA CYS A 187 4.35 40.27 -38.08
C CYS A 187 5.51 40.89 -38.87
N GLU A 188 6.48 40.08 -39.31
CA GLU A 188 7.66 40.57 -40.05
C GLU A 188 7.29 41.23 -41.39
N ASP A 189 6.16 40.83 -42.01
CA ASP A 189 5.73 41.33 -43.32
C ASP A 189 4.94 42.66 -43.26
N CYS A 190 4.23 42.92 -42.16
CA CYS A 190 3.33 44.08 -42.08
C CYS A 190 3.42 44.90 -40.79
N GLY A 191 4.26 44.51 -39.83
CA GLY A 191 4.48 45.23 -38.57
C GLY A 191 3.28 45.27 -37.62
N ALA A 192 2.19 44.55 -37.92
CA ALA A 192 1.01 44.45 -37.06
C ALA A 192 1.21 43.42 -35.96
N SER A 193 0.54 43.58 -34.81
CA SER A 193 0.49 42.55 -33.76
C SER A 193 0.01 41.22 -34.34
N ILE A 194 0.78 40.15 -34.17
CA ILE A 194 0.40 38.82 -34.67
C ILE A 194 -0.83 38.24 -33.96
N TRP A 195 -1.26 38.85 -32.83
CA TRP A 195 -2.36 38.37 -32.01
C TRP A 195 -3.67 39.15 -32.21
N GLY A 196 -3.67 40.21 -33.03
CA GLY A 196 -4.82 41.09 -33.25
C GLY A 196 -5.18 41.95 -32.04
N ASP A 197 -5.66 43.17 -32.28
CA ASP A 197 -6.42 43.95 -31.29
C ASP A 197 -7.91 43.56 -31.37
#